data_AF-A0A975BQL2-F1
#
_entry.id   AF-A0A975BQL2-F1
#
_cell.length_a   1.000
_cell.length_b   1.000
_cell.length_c   1.000
_cell.angle_alpha   90.00
_cell.angle_beta   90.00
_cell.angle_gamma   90.00
#
_symmetry.space_group_name_H-M   'P 1'
#
loop_
_entity.id
_entity.type
_entity.pdbx_description
1 polymer ?
#
loop_
_entity_poly.entity_id
_entity_poly.type
_entity_poly.pdbx_seq_one_letter_code
_entity_poly.pdbx_strand_id
1 'polypeptide(L)'
;MTRLLKIHIYKPGKKEPETKITLPLSSLHISEKLLPSKVKASLAKEGIDLQELSGLFAKEGPKGTLIEVENADEKLEIIVE
;
A
#
# COMPACT_ATOMS: atom_id res chain seq x y z
N MET A 1 -18.81 -1.77 7.45
CA MET A 1 -17.52 -1.91 8.14
C MET A 1 -16.49 -1.09 7.39
N THR A 2 -15.67 -0.31 8.09
CA THR A 2 -14.57 0.44 7.48
C THR A 2 -13.47 -0.54 7.07
N ARG A 3 -13.12 -0.56 5.80
CA ARG A 3 -11.99 -1.34 5.28
C ARG A 3 -10.74 -0.48 5.25
N LEU A 4 -9.59 -1.08 5.56
CA LEU A 4 -8.31 -0.39 5.66
C LEU A 4 -7.34 -0.92 4.61
N LEU A 5 -6.59 0.00 3.99
CA LEU A 5 -5.38 -0.29 3.24
C LEU A 5 -4.19 -0.16 4.19
N LYS A 6 -3.33 -1.17 4.23
CA LYS A 6 -2.02 -1.10 4.86
C LYS A 6 -0.95 -1.14 3.78
N ILE A 7 0.06 -0.28 3.92
CA ILE A 7 1.26 -0.28 3.10
C ILE A 7 2.43 -0.49 4.05
N HIS A 8 3.17 -1.58 3.84
CA HIS A 8 4.34 -1.92 4.62
C HIS A 8 5.57 -1.89 3.72
N ILE A 9 6.61 -1.17 4.14
CA ILE A 9 7.91 -1.16 3.48
C ILE A 9 8.95 -1.72 4.45
N TYR A 10 9.65 -2.76 4.02
CA TYR A 10 10.68 -3.43 4.79
C TYR A 10 12.05 -3.16 4.18
N LYS A 11 13.05 -3.09 5.05
CA LYS A 11 14.45 -3.17 4.62
C LYS A 11 14.81 -4.61 4.22
N PRO A 12 15.79 -4.81 3.34
CA PRO A 12 16.24 -6.14 2.92
C PRO A 12 16.61 -7.00 4.13
N GLY A 13 16.08 -8.22 4.17
CA GLY A 13 16.34 -9.18 5.24
C GLY A 13 15.74 -8.84 6.60
N LYS A 14 14.89 -7.81 6.71
CA LYS A 14 14.15 -7.50 7.96
C LYS A 14 12.76 -8.11 7.93
N LYS A 15 12.36 -8.71 9.06
CA LYS A 15 11.02 -9.29 9.24
C LYS A 15 9.95 -8.25 9.62
N GLU A 16 10.36 -7.10 10.12
CA GLU A 16 9.44 -6.04 10.52
C GLU A 16 9.51 -4.86 9.53
N PRO A 17 8.36 -4.23 9.19
CA PRO A 17 8.36 -3.08 8.31
C PRO A 17 9.09 -1.92 8.97
N GLU A 18 9.96 -1.26 8.21
CA GLU A 18 10.51 0.03 8.60
C GLU A 18 9.43 1.13 8.53
N THR A 19 8.55 1.07 7.53
CA THR A 19 7.45 2.03 7.37
C THR A 19 6.12 1.28 7.34
N LYS A 20 5.17 1.75 8.15
CA LYS A 20 3.79 1.27 8.15
C LYS A 20 2.85 2.44 7.92
N ILE A 21 2.03 2.35 6.88
CA ILE A 21 0.97 3.31 6.59
C ILE A 21 -0.35 2.57 6.67
N THR A 22 -1.33 3.15 7.36
CA THR A 22 -2.71 2.63 7.41
C THR A 22 -3.66 3.73 6.98
N LEU A 23 -4.49 3.46 5.97
CA LEU A 23 -5.42 4.41 5.40
C LEU A 23 -6.80 3.76 5.27
N PRO A 24 -7.90 4.47 5.53
CA PRO A 24 -9.21 4.00 5.11
C PRO A 24 -9.28 3.89 3.58
N LEU A 25 -9.89 2.81 3.05
CA LEU A 25 -10.10 2.69 1.60
C LEU A 25 -10.94 3.85 1.03
N SER A 26 -11.84 4.42 1.84
CA SER A 26 -12.60 5.62 1.47
C SER A 26 -11.71 6.84 1.21
N SER A 27 -10.49 6.86 1.74
CA SER A 27 -9.55 7.98 1.62
C SER A 27 -8.54 7.80 0.48
N LEU A 28 -8.66 6.76 -0.36
CA LEU A 28 -7.71 6.52 -1.46
C LEU A 28 -7.64 7.68 -2.46
N HIS A 29 -8.76 8.35 -2.70
CA HIS A 29 -8.85 9.52 -3.59
C HIS A 29 -7.98 10.72 -3.16
N ILE A 30 -7.52 10.76 -1.90
CA ILE A 30 -6.60 11.78 -1.38
C ILE A 30 -5.25 11.20 -0.94
N SER A 31 -5.01 9.91 -1.20
CA SER A 31 -3.85 9.20 -0.67
C SER A 31 -2.52 9.83 -1.13
N GLU A 32 -2.43 10.28 -2.38
CA GLU A 32 -1.23 10.97 -2.91
C GLU A 32 -0.80 12.20 -2.11
N LYS A 33 -1.76 12.91 -1.51
CA LYS A 33 -1.49 14.12 -0.70
C LYS A 33 -1.06 13.77 0.72
N LEU A 34 -1.45 12.60 1.22
CA LEU A 34 -1.22 12.16 2.60
C LEU A 34 0.03 11.29 2.73
N LEU A 35 0.41 10.58 1.66
CA LEU A 35 1.54 9.67 1.71
C LEU A 35 2.88 10.41 1.86
N PRO A 36 3.79 9.91 2.72
CA PRO A 36 5.17 10.38 2.77
C PRO A 36 5.86 10.25 1.40
N SER A 37 6.77 11.17 1.10
CA SER A 37 7.51 11.20 -0.18
C SER A 37 8.23 9.88 -0.48
N LYS A 38 8.83 9.24 0.53
CA LYS A 38 9.50 7.94 0.39
C LYS A 38 8.53 6.86 -0.12
N VAL A 39 7.34 6.74 0.49
CA VAL A 39 6.34 5.74 0.12
C VAL A 39 5.83 5.99 -1.30
N LYS A 40 5.61 7.25 -1.67
CA LYS A 40 5.23 7.63 -3.04
C LYS A 40 6.28 7.23 -4.06
N ALA A 41 7.56 7.45 -3.75
CA ALA A 41 8.65 7.05 -4.63
C ALA A 41 8.72 5.53 -4.83
N SER A 42 8.55 4.75 -3.75
CA SER A 42 8.48 3.28 -3.83
C SER A 42 7.31 2.80 -4.69
N LEU A 43 6.11 3.34 -4.46
CA LEU A 43 4.93 2.99 -5.27
C LEU A 43 5.12 3.36 -6.75
N ALA A 44 5.65 4.56 -7.03
CA ALA A 44 5.90 5.04 -8.38
C ALA A 44 6.98 4.23 -9.12
N LYS A 45 8.03 3.77 -8.42
CA LYS A 45 9.09 2.91 -8.97
C LYS A 45 8.50 1.60 -9.52
N GLU A 46 7.51 1.06 -8.82
CA GLU A 46 6.81 -0.17 -9.19
C GLU A 46 5.57 0.08 -10.08
N GLY A 47 5.29 1.35 -10.45
CA GLY A 47 4.14 1.71 -11.28
C GLY A 47 2.77 1.53 -10.61
N ILE A 48 2.73 1.56 -9.27
CA ILE A 48 1.49 1.34 -8.49
C ILE A 48 0.77 2.67 -8.25
N ASP A 49 -0.44 2.79 -8.78
CA ASP A 49 -1.37 3.89 -8.48
C ASP A 49 -2.46 3.42 -7.49
N LEU A 50 -2.51 4.07 -6.33
CA LEU A 50 -3.50 3.75 -5.29
C LEU A 50 -4.90 4.29 -5.59
N GLN A 51 -5.04 5.25 -6.52
CA GLN A 51 -6.36 5.74 -6.92
C GLN A 51 -7.12 4.67 -7.69
N GLU A 52 -6.42 3.93 -8.55
CA GLU A 52 -6.98 2.79 -9.31
C GLU A 52 -7.45 1.65 -8.41
N LEU A 53 -6.82 1.48 -7.23
CA LEU A 53 -7.28 0.49 -6.25
C LEU A 53 -8.71 0.75 -5.78
N SER A 54 -9.18 1.99 -5.75
CA SER A 54 -10.54 2.32 -5.27
C SER A 54 -11.65 1.60 -6.06
N GLY A 55 -11.43 1.38 -7.36
CA GLY A 55 -12.37 0.65 -8.23
C GLY A 55 -12.48 -0.83 -7.90
N LEU A 56 -11.39 -1.47 -7.44
CA LEU A 56 -11.36 -2.89 -7.07
C LEU A 56 -12.16 -3.20 -5.80
N PHE A 57 -12.33 -2.22 -4.91
CA PHE A 57 -12.95 -2.44 -3.59
C PHE A 57 -14.37 -1.88 -3.45
N ALA A 58 -14.95 -1.31 -4.52
CA ALA A 58 -16.24 -0.62 -4.47
C ALA A 58 -17.47 -1.51 -4.18
N LYS A 59 -17.36 -2.85 -4.34
CA LYS A 59 -18.50 -3.77 -4.17
C LYS A 59 -18.29 -4.88 -3.16
N GLU A 60 -17.14 -5.56 -3.20
CA GLU A 60 -16.68 -6.54 -2.18
C GLU A 60 -15.30 -7.04 -2.63
N GLY A 61 -14.29 -6.18 -2.58
CA GLY A 61 -12.94 -6.55 -3.02
C GLY A 61 -12.27 -7.58 -2.10
N PRO A 62 -11.18 -8.22 -2.54
CA PRO A 62 -10.46 -9.22 -1.75
C PRO A 62 -9.92 -8.63 -0.43
N LYS A 63 -9.79 -9.50 0.58
CA LYS A 63 -9.07 -9.20 1.83
C LYS A 63 -7.74 -9.94 1.83
N GLY A 64 -6.75 -9.40 2.52
CA GLY A 64 -5.39 -9.93 2.61
C GLY A 64 -4.40 -9.16 1.75
N THR A 65 -3.24 -9.77 1.49
CA THR A 65 -2.17 -9.18 0.67
C THR A 65 -2.62 -9.11 -0.79
N LEU A 66 -2.65 -7.91 -1.35
CA LEU A 66 -2.95 -7.66 -2.76
C LEU A 66 -1.70 -7.74 -3.61
N ILE A 67 -0.64 -7.12 -3.12
CA ILE A 67 0.62 -6.94 -3.83
C ILE A 67 1.75 -7.17 -2.83
N GLU A 68 2.71 -7.97 -3.24
CA GLU A 68 3.98 -8.18 -2.56
C GLU A 68 5.08 -8.05 -3.61
N VAL A 69 5.95 -7.05 -3.43
CA VAL A 69 7.12 -6.82 -4.30
C VAL A 69 8.35 -6.88 -3.41
N GLU A 70 9.32 -7.71 -3.78
CA GLU A 70 10.61 -7.79 -3.10
C GLU A 70 11.72 -7.60 -4.13
N ASN A 71 12.58 -6.61 -3.88
CA ASN A 71 13.75 -6.33 -4.70
C ASN A 71 15.00 -6.22 -3.80
N ALA A 72 16.16 -5.93 -4.40
CA ALA A 72 17.42 -5.84 -3.66
C ALA A 72 17.45 -4.71 -2.62
N ASP A 73 16.62 -3.68 -2.80
CA ASP A 73 16.60 -2.46 -1.99
C ASP A 73 15.55 -2.51 -0.87
N GLU A 74 14.39 -3.11 -1.12
CA GLU A 74 13.27 -3.16 -0.18
C GLU A 74 12.23 -4.23 -0.53
N LYS A 75 11.36 -4.53 0.44
CA LYS A 75 10.10 -5.25 0.23
C LYS A 75 8.93 -4.29 0.45
N LEU A 76 7.97 -4.28 -0.46
CA LEU A 76 6.72 -3.52 -0.40
C LEU A 76 5.54 -4.50 -0.33
N GLU A 77 4.68 -4.34 0.67
CA GLU A 77 3.41 -5.07 0.78
C GLU A 77 2.24 -4.09 0.83
N ILE A 78 1.19 -4.41 0.08
CA ILE A 78 -0.09 -3.69 0.10
C ILE A 78 -1.18 -4.68 0.52
N ILE A 79 -1.86 -4.39 1.63
CA ILE A 79 -2.77 -5.31 2.31
C ILE A 79 -4.13 -4.62 2.52
N VAL A 80 -5.22 -5.36 2.34
CA VAL A 80 -6.58 -4.88 2.64
C VAL A 80 -7.22 -5.68 3.76
N GLU A 81 -7.76 -4.99 4.77
CA GLU A 81 -8.45 -5.57 5.94
C GLU A 81 -9.91 -5.09 6.07
#